data_AF-A0A0B1RYZ4-F1
#
_entry.id   AF-A0A0B1RYZ4-F1
#
_cell.length_a   1.000
_cell.length_b   1.000
_cell.length_c   1.000
_cell.angle_alpha   90.00
_cell.angle_beta   90.00
_cell.angle_gamma   90.00
#
_symmetry.space_group_name_H-M   'P 1'
#
loop_
_entity.id
_entity.type
_entity.pdbx_description
1 polymer ?
#
loop_
_entity_poly.entity_id
_entity_poly.type
_entity_poly.pdbx_seq_one_letter_code
_entity_poly.pdbx_strand_id
1 'polypeptide(L)'
;AVRSYFAVAVLGRQYLRPAEGRNLSIDSANTIDLYVPVMSILQFIFFMGWMKVAEVLLNPLGEDDDDFECNYILDRNLEVGLNVVDNAYDKLPELERDQFWEDTIPEPLYTAESAQRPINPQIGSCVDMATEDDAYMLRPRRRTISRSSHWDGELGTDDVVPVIGVEKHKENR
;
A
#
# COMPACT_ATOMS: atom_id res chain seq x y z
N ALA A 1 4.53 16.28 26.73
CA ALA A 1 4.45 17.35 25.70
C ALA A 1 3.00 17.67 25.30
N VAL A 2 2.22 16.72 24.76
CA VAL A 2 0.83 17.00 24.33
C VAL A 2 -0.08 17.40 25.50
N ARG A 3 -0.02 16.67 26.63
CA ARG A 3 -0.80 17.00 27.84
C ARG A 3 -0.44 18.36 28.44
N SER A 4 0.85 18.71 28.46
CA SER A 4 1.33 20.01 28.96
C SER A 4 0.96 21.16 28.02
N TYR A 5 0.99 20.94 26.70
CA TYR A 5 0.50 21.90 25.71
C TYR A 5 -0.98 22.21 25.94
N PHE A 6 -1.82 21.18 26.13
CA PHE A 6 -3.24 21.40 26.40
C PHE A 6 -3.52 22.00 27.78
N ALA A 7 -2.72 21.68 28.81
CA ALA A 7 -2.85 22.32 30.12
C ALA A 7 -2.67 23.85 30.04
N VAL A 8 -1.66 24.31 29.29
CA VAL A 8 -1.45 25.75 29.05
C VAL A 8 -2.52 26.33 28.13
N ALA A 9 -2.93 25.59 27.08
CA ALA A 9 -3.94 26.04 26.14
C ALA A 9 -5.33 26.22 26.77
N VAL A 10 -5.70 25.40 27.76
CA VAL A 10 -6.95 25.56 28.52
C VAL A 10 -6.98 26.90 29.25
N LEU A 11 -5.84 27.41 29.74
CA LEU A 11 -5.77 28.72 30.37
C LEU A 11 -5.63 29.86 29.35
N GLY A 12 -4.83 29.66 28.30
CA GLY A 12 -4.49 30.69 27.33
C GLY A 12 -5.53 30.95 26.23
N ARG A 13 -6.45 30.02 25.98
CA ARG A 13 -7.49 30.15 24.94
C ARG A 13 -8.90 30.38 25.51
N GLN A 14 -8.99 30.86 26.75
CA GLN A 14 -10.26 31.33 27.32
C GLN A 14 -10.66 32.66 26.69
N TYR A 15 -11.95 32.83 26.40
CA TYR A 15 -12.49 34.13 25.99
C TYR A 15 -12.56 35.04 27.21
N LEU A 16 -11.76 36.11 27.20
CA LEU A 16 -11.69 37.07 28.29
C LEU A 16 -12.66 38.21 27.99
N ARG A 17 -13.65 38.42 28.87
CA ARG A 17 -14.51 39.59 28.79
C ARG A 17 -13.68 40.84 29.13
N PRO A 18 -13.65 41.88 28.28
CA PRO A 18 -13.01 43.13 28.64
C PRO A 18 -13.71 43.73 29.87
N ALA A 19 -12.94 44.05 30.91
CA ALA A 19 -13.46 44.72 32.10
C ALA A 19 -13.77 46.19 31.81
N GLU A 20 -14.87 46.71 32.37
CA GLU A 20 -15.24 48.12 32.27
C GLU A 20 -14.09 49.01 32.78
N GLY A 21 -13.50 49.80 31.89
CA GLY A 21 -12.39 50.73 32.20
C GLY A 21 -11.00 50.29 31.76
N ARG A 22 -10.83 49.11 31.12
CA ARG A 22 -9.55 48.74 30.49
C ARG A 22 -9.61 49.03 28.99
N ASN A 23 -8.85 50.04 28.55
CA ASN A 23 -8.59 50.29 27.13
C ASN A 23 -7.70 49.16 26.59
N LEU A 24 -8.31 48.02 26.26
CA LEU A 24 -7.61 46.92 25.61
C LEU A 24 -7.24 47.34 24.18
N SER A 25 -6.04 47.01 23.74
CA SER A 25 -5.54 47.29 22.40
C SER A 25 -6.50 46.76 21.33
N ILE A 26 -6.52 47.42 20.17
CA ILE A 26 -7.44 47.22 19.03
C ILE A 26 -7.66 45.74 18.65
N ASP A 27 -6.67 44.86 18.90
CA ASP A 27 -6.78 43.42 18.65
C ASP A 27 -7.77 42.66 19.56
N SER A 28 -7.99 43.12 20.80
CA SER A 28 -8.94 42.48 21.72
C SER A 28 -10.37 42.99 21.59
N ALA A 29 -10.59 44.07 20.81
CA ALA A 29 -11.92 44.54 20.47
C ALA A 29 -12.57 43.72 19.34
N ASN A 30 -11.77 42.93 18.61
CA ASN A 30 -12.20 42.15 17.46
C ASN A 30 -12.25 40.63 17.74
N THR A 31 -12.18 40.22 19.01
CA THR A 31 -12.30 38.81 19.40
C THR A 31 -13.77 38.42 19.41
N ILE A 32 -14.18 37.58 18.47
CA ILE A 32 -15.49 36.93 18.50
C ILE A 32 -15.53 36.04 19.75
N ASP A 33 -16.34 36.42 20.73
CA ASP A 33 -16.57 35.65 21.96
C ASP A 33 -17.59 34.55 21.66
N LEU A 34 -17.10 33.37 21.29
CA LEU A 34 -17.93 32.18 21.23
C LEU A 34 -17.89 31.52 22.61
N TYR A 35 -19.03 31.36 23.27
CA TYR A 35 -19.13 30.63 24.54
C TYR A 35 -18.47 29.22 24.48
N VAL A 36 -18.40 28.62 23.29
CA VAL A 36 -17.72 27.35 23.03
C VAL A 36 -16.51 27.56 22.09
N PRO A 37 -15.28 27.20 22.50
CA PRO A 37 -14.08 27.38 21.67
C PRO A 37 -13.94 26.27 20.61
N VAL A 38 -14.76 26.34 19.56
CA VAL A 38 -14.87 25.30 18.50
C VAL A 38 -13.50 24.97 17.88
N MET A 39 -12.69 25.97 17.53
CA MET A 39 -11.37 25.74 16.92
C MET A 39 -10.38 25.05 17.87
N SER A 40 -10.43 25.35 19.17
CA SER A 40 -9.59 24.69 20.16
C SER A 40 -10.01 23.23 20.38
N ILE A 41 -11.31 22.93 20.29
CA ILE A 41 -11.84 21.56 20.38
C ILE A 41 -11.39 20.74 19.17
N LEU A 42 -11.46 21.29 17.95
CA LEU A 42 -10.96 20.61 16.76
C LEU A 42 -9.45 20.32 16.87
N GLN A 43 -8.65 21.30 17.32
CA GLN A 43 -7.23 21.08 17.59
C GLN A 43 -6.99 20.00 18.65
N PHE A 44 -7.81 19.95 19.70
CA PHE A 44 -7.75 18.90 20.71
C PHE A 44 -7.99 17.52 20.11
N ILE A 45 -9.05 17.35 19.32
CA ILE A 45 -9.37 16.10 18.65
C ILE A 45 -8.21 15.65 17.75
N PHE A 46 -7.61 16.54 16.97
CA PHE A 46 -6.48 16.19 16.10
C PHE A 46 -5.25 15.71 16.88
N PHE A 47 -4.76 16.48 17.86
CA PHE A 47 -3.50 16.12 18.55
C PHE A 47 -3.69 14.99 19.57
N MET A 48 -4.83 14.92 20.25
CA MET A 48 -5.13 13.78 21.13
C MET A 48 -5.47 12.54 20.32
N GLY A 49 -6.21 12.67 19.23
CA GLY A 49 -6.50 11.57 18.31
C GLY A 49 -5.22 10.98 17.74
N TRP A 50 -4.28 11.81 17.28
CA TRP A 50 -2.99 11.32 16.79
C TRP A 50 -2.17 10.62 17.89
N MET A 51 -2.16 11.14 19.12
CA MET A 51 -1.53 10.42 20.24
C MET A 51 -2.22 9.07 20.50
N LYS A 52 -3.55 9.04 20.47
CA LYS A 52 -4.35 7.84 20.76
C LYS A 52 -4.14 6.75 19.72
N VAL A 53 -3.98 7.10 18.44
CA VAL A 53 -3.58 6.14 17.40
C VAL A 53 -2.27 5.45 17.76
N ALA A 54 -1.27 6.20 18.21
CA ALA A 54 0.00 5.61 18.63
C ALA A 54 -0.12 4.78 19.93
N GLU A 55 -1.06 5.11 20.81
CA GLU A 55 -1.32 4.37 22.04
C GLU A 55 -1.96 3.00 21.76
N VAL A 56 -2.98 2.96 20.90
CA VAL A 56 -3.62 1.71 20.47
C VAL A 56 -2.62 0.81 19.75
N LEU A 57 -1.82 1.39 18.85
CA LEU A 57 -0.81 0.61 18.10
C LEU A 57 0.44 0.25 18.92
N LEU A 58 0.56 0.69 20.17
CA LEU A 58 1.73 0.41 20.99
C LEU A 58 1.80 -1.07 21.40
N ASN A 59 0.64 -1.70 21.61
CA ASN A 59 0.53 -3.11 21.91
C ASN A 59 -0.60 -3.76 21.09
N PRO A 60 -0.36 -4.13 19.82
CA PRO A 60 -1.39 -4.67 18.93
C PRO A 60 -1.80 -6.13 19.25
N LEU A 61 -1.32 -6.68 20.37
CA LEU A 61 -1.57 -8.06 20.84
C LEU A 61 -2.42 -8.06 22.13
N GLY A 62 -3.10 -6.96 22.43
CA GLY A 62 -3.99 -6.83 23.57
C GLY A 62 -5.39 -7.43 23.29
N GLU A 63 -6.38 -6.84 23.95
CA GLU A 63 -7.81 -7.17 23.81
C GLU A 63 -8.62 -5.96 23.33
N ASP A 64 -7.97 -4.90 22.82
CA ASP A 64 -8.68 -3.75 22.27
C ASP A 64 -9.37 -4.14 20.95
N ASP A 65 -10.45 -3.45 20.60
CA ASP A 65 -11.28 -3.79 19.43
C ASP A 65 -10.51 -3.77 18.08
N ASP A 66 -9.41 -3.02 18.01
CA ASP A 66 -8.55 -2.87 16.82
C ASP A 66 -7.28 -3.76 16.87
N ASP A 67 -7.12 -4.59 17.92
CA ASP A 67 -5.97 -5.49 18.07
C ASP A 67 -6.06 -6.71 17.14
N PHE A 68 -4.95 -7.42 16.98
CA PHE A 68 -4.96 -8.66 16.21
C PHE A 68 -5.75 -9.76 16.93
N GLU A 69 -6.68 -10.36 16.20
CA GLU A 69 -7.46 -11.55 16.60
C GLU A 69 -6.59 -12.82 16.66
N CYS A 70 -5.65 -12.85 17.60
CA CYS A 70 -4.63 -13.89 17.70
C CYS A 70 -5.23 -15.27 18.00
N ASN A 71 -6.29 -15.32 18.82
CA ASN A 71 -7.00 -16.57 19.13
C ASN A 71 -7.60 -17.19 17.87
N TYR A 72 -8.26 -16.38 17.04
CA TYR A 72 -8.81 -16.84 15.76
C TYR A 72 -7.71 -17.34 14.82
N ILE A 73 -6.60 -16.61 14.71
CA ILE A 73 -5.48 -17.02 13.86
C ILE A 73 -4.88 -18.35 14.34
N LEU A 74 -4.75 -18.54 15.66
CA LEU A 74 -4.24 -19.78 16.24
C LEU A 74 -5.15 -20.96 15.94
N ASP A 75 -6.45 -20.81 16.20
CA ASP A 75 -7.45 -21.86 15.98
C ASP A 75 -7.52 -22.24 14.49
N ARG A 76 -7.56 -21.23 13.61
CA ARG A 76 -7.55 -21.45 12.15
C ARG A 76 -6.29 -22.18 11.69
N ASN A 77 -5.12 -21.77 12.16
CA ASN A 77 -3.87 -22.37 11.74
C ASN A 77 -3.74 -23.81 12.23
N LEU A 78 -4.20 -24.10 13.45
CA LEU A 78 -4.22 -25.44 13.98
C LEU A 78 -5.18 -26.33 13.19
N GLU A 79 -6.41 -25.87 12.94
CA GLU A 79 -7.41 -26.60 12.17
C GLU A 79 -6.94 -26.89 10.74
N VAL A 80 -6.53 -25.84 10.00
CA VAL A 80 -6.08 -25.97 8.61
C VAL A 80 -4.80 -26.81 8.54
N GLY A 81 -3.86 -26.57 9.46
CA GLY A 81 -2.60 -27.31 9.51
C GLY A 81 -2.80 -28.80 9.70
N LEU A 82 -3.67 -29.19 10.64
CA LEU A 82 -4.03 -30.60 10.87
C LEU A 82 -4.81 -31.19 9.68
N ASN A 83 -5.74 -30.43 9.10
CA ASN A 83 -6.53 -30.88 7.95
C ASN A 83 -5.64 -31.18 6.72
N VAL A 84 -4.59 -30.38 6.51
CA VAL A 84 -3.63 -30.56 5.41
C VAL A 84 -2.86 -31.88 5.55
N VAL A 85 -2.39 -32.21 6.76
CA VAL A 85 -1.56 -33.41 6.98
C VAL A 85 -2.35 -34.69 7.21
N ASP A 86 -3.61 -34.59 7.61
CA ASP A 86 -4.46 -35.76 7.90
C ASP A 86 -5.41 -36.04 6.74
N ASN A 87 -6.36 -35.15 6.49
CA ASN A 87 -7.40 -35.38 5.48
C ASN A 87 -6.94 -35.13 4.05
N ALA A 88 -6.06 -34.15 3.81
CA ALA A 88 -5.61 -33.80 2.46
C ALA A 88 -4.30 -34.49 2.05
N TYR A 89 -3.67 -35.24 2.95
CA TYR A 89 -2.43 -35.95 2.63
C TYR A 89 -2.67 -37.00 1.55
N ASP A 90 -1.91 -36.89 0.46
CA ASP A 90 -1.95 -37.78 -0.71
C ASP A 90 -3.35 -37.93 -1.35
N LYS A 91 -4.25 -36.97 -1.10
CA LYS A 91 -5.56 -36.89 -1.75
C LYS A 91 -5.53 -35.82 -2.82
N LEU A 92 -5.32 -36.24 -4.06
CA LEU A 92 -5.35 -35.38 -5.23
C LEU A 92 -6.69 -35.54 -5.97
N PRO A 93 -7.20 -34.47 -6.59
CA PRO A 93 -8.32 -34.60 -7.53
C PRO A 93 -7.89 -35.44 -8.75
N GLU A 94 -8.87 -36.01 -9.44
CA GLU A 94 -8.60 -36.74 -10.69
C GLU A 94 -7.96 -35.81 -11.74
N LEU A 95 -7.01 -36.36 -12.47
CA LEU A 95 -6.27 -35.60 -13.48
C LEU A 95 -7.11 -35.51 -14.76
N GLU A 96 -7.68 -34.34 -15.01
CA GLU A 96 -8.46 -34.05 -16.22
C GLU A 96 -7.77 -32.98 -17.06
N ARG A 97 -8.00 -33.02 -18.38
CA ARG A 97 -7.59 -31.93 -19.27
C ARG A 97 -8.48 -30.73 -19.01
N ASP A 98 -7.87 -29.56 -18.82
CA ASP A 98 -8.62 -28.35 -18.56
C ASP A 98 -9.33 -27.82 -19.82
N GLN A 99 -10.22 -26.86 -19.64
CA GLN A 99 -11.05 -26.31 -20.72
C GLN A 99 -10.23 -25.67 -21.87
N PHE A 100 -9.01 -25.23 -21.59
CA PHE A 100 -8.14 -24.55 -22.55
C PHE A 100 -7.00 -25.45 -23.07
N TRP A 101 -7.09 -26.77 -22.88
CA TRP A 101 -6.01 -27.72 -23.19
C TRP A 101 -5.49 -27.66 -24.64
N GLU A 102 -6.36 -27.37 -25.60
CA GLU A 102 -6.01 -27.29 -27.03
C GLU A 102 -5.73 -25.84 -27.50
N ASP A 103 -5.93 -24.83 -26.64
CA ASP A 103 -5.79 -23.43 -27.00
C ASP A 103 -4.35 -22.95 -26.83
N THR A 104 -3.79 -22.34 -27.88
CA THR A 104 -2.42 -21.78 -27.84
C THR A 104 -2.33 -20.50 -27.02
N ILE A 105 -3.41 -19.72 -26.97
CA ILE A 105 -3.52 -18.48 -26.20
C ILE A 105 -4.87 -18.52 -25.47
N PRO A 106 -4.91 -18.98 -24.21
CA PRO A 106 -6.15 -19.06 -23.45
C PRO A 106 -6.64 -17.66 -23.08
N GLU A 107 -7.86 -17.32 -23.51
CA GLU A 107 -8.53 -16.08 -23.14
C GLU A 107 -9.52 -16.33 -21.99
N PRO A 108 -9.26 -15.81 -20.78
CA PRO A 108 -10.18 -15.99 -19.67
C PRO A 108 -11.48 -15.24 -19.92
N LEU A 109 -12.60 -15.83 -19.50
CA LEU A 109 -13.91 -15.20 -19.61
C LEU A 109 -14.05 -14.07 -18.59
N TYR A 110 -14.55 -12.93 -19.06
CA TYR A 110 -14.84 -11.77 -18.22
C TYR A 110 -16.35 -11.60 -18.06
N THR A 111 -16.78 -11.22 -16.86
CA THR A 111 -18.13 -10.68 -16.66
C THR A 111 -18.29 -9.35 -17.40
N ALA A 112 -19.51 -8.97 -17.77
CA ALA A 112 -19.76 -7.72 -18.51
C ALA A 112 -19.17 -6.47 -17.83
N GLU A 113 -19.17 -6.43 -16.49
CA GLU A 113 -18.56 -5.32 -15.72
C GLU A 113 -17.03 -5.36 -15.71
N SER A 114 -16.41 -6.54 -15.65
CA SER A 114 -14.96 -6.66 -15.65
C SER A 114 -14.35 -6.44 -17.03
N ALA A 115 -15.09 -6.76 -18.11
CA ALA A 115 -14.69 -6.52 -19.50
C ALA A 115 -14.60 -5.03 -19.86
N GLN A 116 -15.33 -4.16 -19.14
CA GLN A 116 -15.23 -2.70 -19.31
C GLN A 116 -13.98 -2.11 -18.65
N ARG A 117 -13.27 -2.87 -17.80
CA ARG A 117 -12.05 -2.38 -17.14
C ARG A 117 -10.92 -2.34 -18.16
N PRO A 118 -10.19 -1.21 -18.26
CA PRO A 118 -9.05 -1.14 -19.18
C PRO A 118 -7.95 -2.11 -18.73
N ILE A 119 -7.50 -2.96 -19.66
CA ILE A 119 -6.39 -3.89 -19.44
C ILE A 119 -5.11 -3.20 -19.89
N ASN A 120 -4.25 -2.83 -18.94
CA ASN A 120 -2.97 -2.18 -19.19
C ASN A 120 -1.83 -3.11 -18.75
N PRO A 121 -1.45 -4.10 -19.58
CA PRO A 121 -0.37 -5.01 -19.23
C PRO A 121 0.95 -4.25 -19.17
N GLN A 122 1.84 -4.64 -18.26
CA GLN A 122 3.17 -4.07 -18.18
C GLN A 122 4.02 -4.58 -19.35
N ILE A 123 4.13 -3.76 -20.41
CA ILE A 123 4.92 -4.07 -21.62
C ILE A 123 6.40 -3.68 -21.51
N GLY A 124 6.79 -3.00 -20.42
CA GLY A 124 8.17 -2.54 -20.17
C GLY A 124 8.44 -1.13 -20.71
N SER A 125 9.29 -0.38 -20.01
CA SER A 125 9.59 1.03 -20.35
C SER A 125 10.37 1.22 -21.65
N CYS A 126 11.05 0.17 -22.12
CA CYS A 126 11.91 0.21 -23.31
C CYS A 126 11.30 -0.53 -24.51
N VAL A 127 10.01 -0.86 -24.49
CA VAL A 127 9.37 -1.70 -25.53
C VAL A 127 9.39 -1.06 -26.92
N ASP A 128 9.39 0.27 -26.99
CA ASP A 128 9.40 1.05 -28.23
C ASP A 128 10.77 1.72 -28.47
N MET A 129 11.83 1.19 -27.85
CA MET A 129 13.19 1.68 -28.08
C MET A 129 13.67 1.18 -29.46
N ALA A 130 13.60 2.05 -30.47
CA ALA A 130 14.28 1.81 -31.73
C ALA A 130 15.80 1.91 -31.53
N THR A 131 16.51 0.80 -31.69
CA THR A 131 17.97 0.78 -31.67
C THR A 131 18.47 1.11 -33.08
N GLU A 132 19.20 2.23 -33.23
CA GLU A 132 19.89 2.55 -34.47
C GLU A 132 21.15 1.67 -34.54
N ASP A 133 21.15 0.74 -35.50
CA ASP A 133 22.24 -0.09 -36.06
C ASP A 133 23.09 -0.97 -35.13
N ASP A 134 23.15 -0.71 -33.81
CA ASP A 134 23.91 -1.54 -32.86
C ASP A 134 22.99 -2.27 -31.87
N ALA A 135 23.10 -3.59 -31.81
CA ALA A 135 22.41 -4.41 -30.83
C ALA A 135 22.89 -4.06 -29.41
N TYR A 136 22.04 -3.43 -28.60
CA TYR A 136 22.36 -3.19 -27.20
C TYR A 136 22.04 -4.43 -26.37
N MET A 137 23.01 -4.78 -25.54
CA MET A 137 22.94 -5.90 -24.62
C MET A 137 22.12 -5.51 -23.38
N LEU A 138 20.88 -5.98 -23.32
CA LEU A 138 20.02 -5.76 -22.15
C LEU A 138 20.23 -6.88 -21.15
N ARG A 139 20.39 -6.48 -19.88
CA ARG A 139 20.38 -7.41 -18.75
C ARG A 139 18.94 -7.57 -18.29
N PRO A 140 18.30 -8.73 -18.49
CA PRO A 140 16.97 -8.96 -17.96
C PRO A 140 17.01 -8.73 -16.44
N ARG A 141 16.01 -8.06 -15.89
CA ARG A 141 15.86 -8.00 -14.43
C ARG A 141 15.74 -9.44 -13.95
N ARG A 142 16.72 -9.91 -13.16
CA ARG A 142 16.72 -11.26 -12.61
C ARG A 142 15.36 -11.51 -11.97
N ARG A 143 14.64 -12.56 -12.41
CA ARG A 143 13.50 -13.06 -11.64
C ARG A 143 14.02 -13.31 -10.22
N THR A 144 13.29 -12.88 -9.20
CA THR A 144 13.61 -13.21 -7.81
C THR A 144 13.60 -14.73 -7.68
N ILE A 145 14.77 -15.35 -7.82
CA ILE A 145 15.00 -16.78 -7.60
C ILE A 145 15.07 -17.01 -6.09
N SER A 146 14.46 -18.12 -5.67
CA SER A 146 14.48 -18.71 -4.33
C SER A 146 15.82 -18.57 -3.60
N ARG A 147 15.75 -18.49 -2.26
CA ARG A 147 16.83 -18.31 -1.27
C ARG A 147 18.05 -19.26 -1.40
N SER A 148 18.03 -20.26 -2.27
CA SER A 148 19.08 -21.29 -2.41
C SER A 148 20.12 -21.03 -3.49
N SER A 149 19.98 -20.02 -4.37
CA SER A 149 21.02 -19.73 -5.36
C SER A 149 22.15 -18.89 -4.74
N HIS A 150 23.28 -19.52 -4.41
CA HIS A 150 24.53 -18.80 -4.10
C HIS A 150 25.07 -18.16 -5.39
N TRP A 151 25.57 -16.93 -5.28
CA TRP A 151 26.12 -16.17 -6.40
C TRP A 151 27.64 -16.16 -6.29
N ASP A 152 28.32 -16.69 -7.29
CA ASP A 152 29.79 -16.73 -7.34
C ASP A 152 30.41 -15.47 -7.99
N GLY A 153 29.59 -14.44 -8.27
CA GLY A 153 30.03 -13.14 -8.76
C GLY A 153 30.47 -13.10 -10.24
N GLU A 154 30.59 -14.25 -10.90
CA GLU A 154 30.92 -14.33 -12.33
C GLU A 154 29.66 -14.28 -13.20
N LEU A 155 29.68 -13.40 -14.21
CA LEU A 155 28.62 -13.24 -15.20
C LEU A 155 28.96 -14.08 -16.42
N GLY A 156 28.09 -15.05 -16.74
CA GLY A 156 28.18 -15.79 -18.00
C GLY A 156 27.73 -14.91 -19.17
N THR A 157 28.31 -15.13 -20.35
CA THR A 157 27.86 -14.50 -21.61
C THR A 157 26.41 -14.83 -21.96
N ASP A 158 25.86 -15.87 -21.35
CA ASP A 158 24.53 -16.43 -21.62
C ASP A 158 23.39 -15.67 -20.89
N ASP A 159 23.73 -14.78 -19.94
CA ASP A 159 22.76 -14.00 -19.16
C ASP A 159 22.29 -12.71 -19.87
N VAL A 160 22.76 -12.47 -21.09
CA VAL A 160 22.59 -11.20 -21.80
C VAL A 160 21.80 -11.43 -23.08
N VAL A 161 20.65 -10.79 -23.19
CA VAL A 161 19.76 -10.95 -24.34
C VAL A 161 19.95 -9.78 -25.30
N PRO A 162 20.35 -10.04 -26.56
CA PRO A 162 20.43 -8.98 -27.57
C PRO A 162 19.02 -8.53 -27.93
N VAL A 163 18.76 -7.22 -27.86
CA VAL A 163 17.51 -6.64 -28.33
C VAL A 163 17.73 -6.09 -29.74
N ILE A 164 17.14 -6.77 -30.71
CA ILE A 164 17.22 -6.43 -32.14
C ILE A 164 16.10 -5.44 -32.45
N GLY A 165 16.45 -4.28 -33.02
CA GLY A 165 15.48 -3.26 -33.40
C GLY A 165 14.62 -3.69 -34.59
N VAL A 166 13.38 -3.22 -34.62
CA VAL A 166 12.49 -3.35 -35.79
C VAL A 166 12.80 -2.20 -36.75
N GLU A 167 13.18 -2.49 -37.99
CA GLU A 167 13.43 -1.46 -39.01
C GLU A 167 12.20 -0.56 -39.18
N LYS A 168 12.39 0.76 -39.07
CA LYS A 168 11.34 1.74 -39.40
C LYS A 168 11.00 1.60 -40.89
N HIS A 169 9.82 1.06 -41.19
CA HIS A 169 9.22 1.20 -42.51
C HIS A 169 9.11 2.70 -42.83
N LYS A 170 9.93 3.17 -43.78
CA LYS A 170 9.88 4.54 -44.28
C LYS A 170 8.50 4.80 -44.89
N GLU A 171 7.73 5.69 -44.27
CA GLU A 171 6.54 6.29 -44.86
C GLU A 171 6.98 7.11 -46.08
N ASN A 172 6.63 6.63 -47.28
CA ASN A 172 6.91 7.34 -48.53
C ASN A 172 5.98 8.56 -48.64
N ARG A 173 6.57 9.76 -48.65
CA ARG A 173 5.98 10.98 -49.19
C ARG A 173 6.55 11.27 -50.57
#